data_AF-A0A6I2UC89-F1
#
_entry.id   AF-A0A6I2UC89-F1
#
_cell.length_a   1.000
_cell.length_b   1.000
_cell.length_c   1.000
_cell.angle_alpha   90.00
_cell.angle_beta   90.00
_cell.angle_gamma   90.00
#
_symmetry.space_group_name_H-M   'P 1'
#
loop_
_entity.id
_entity.type
_entity.pdbx_description
1 polymer ?
#
loop_
_entity_poly.entity_id
_entity_poly.type
_entity_poly.pdbx_seq_one_letter_code
_entity_poly.pdbx_strand_id
1 'polypeptide(L)'
;MARFRDLRVKSGYSQEEFRKLYNEKYNRNYTSAAISMIEHGKRMPELGALMDFADFYGVSLDYLLGRTGELDNGQISSQLNCIVENLDNHQESVNNAIENRAELKENLRMLKCLLEQSAVLARRMEKEDNSWYRF
;
A
#
# COMPACT_ATOMS: atom_id res chain seq x y z
N MET A 1 5.59 -12.87 -28.54
CA MET A 1 7.00 -13.30 -28.60
C MET A 1 7.50 -13.46 -27.16
N ALA A 2 8.26 -14.52 -26.86
CA ALA A 2 8.71 -14.80 -25.50
C ALA A 2 9.87 -13.87 -25.08
N ARG A 3 9.93 -13.46 -23.81
CA ARG A 3 10.78 -12.36 -23.31
C ARG A 3 12.21 -12.78 -22.93
N PHE A 4 12.67 -13.95 -23.37
CA PHE A 4 13.98 -14.50 -22.98
C PHE A 4 15.14 -13.58 -23.31
N ARG A 5 15.17 -13.03 -24.53
CA ARG A 5 16.23 -12.12 -24.98
C ARG A 5 16.24 -10.82 -24.18
N ASP A 6 15.06 -10.25 -23.95
CA ASP A 6 14.92 -8.98 -23.24
C ASP A 6 15.36 -9.11 -21.78
N LEU A 7 15.00 -10.21 -21.12
CA LEU A 7 15.43 -10.51 -19.75
C LEU A 7 16.95 -10.68 -19.66
N ARG A 8 17.56 -11.38 -20.62
CA ARG A 8 19.00 -11.55 -20.68
C ARG A 8 19.72 -10.20 -20.83
N VAL A 9 19.26 -9.36 -21.76
CA VAL A 9 19.85 -8.04 -22.01
C VAL A 9 19.66 -7.11 -20.82
N LYS A 10 18.47 -7.09 -20.19
CA LYS A 10 18.21 -6.32 -18.96
C LYS A 10 19.11 -6.74 -17.80
N SER A 11 19.45 -8.02 -17.74
CA SER A 11 20.36 -8.57 -16.72
C SER A 11 21.84 -8.34 -17.04
N GLY A 12 22.16 -7.76 -18.21
CA GLY A 12 23.54 -7.42 -18.61
C GLY A 12 24.38 -8.60 -19.12
N TYR A 13 23.79 -9.78 -19.34
CA TYR A 13 24.55 -10.97 -19.75
C TYR A 13 24.66 -11.10 -21.27
N SER A 14 25.85 -11.48 -21.76
CA SER A 14 25.98 -12.03 -23.10
C SER A 14 25.31 -13.40 -23.19
N GLN A 15 25.03 -13.86 -24.42
CA GLN A 15 24.42 -15.18 -24.63
C GLN A 15 25.33 -16.31 -24.13
N GLU A 16 26.65 -16.15 -24.24
CA GLU A 16 27.60 -17.16 -23.80
C GLU A 16 27.74 -17.22 -22.27
N GLU A 17 27.81 -16.05 -21.61
CA GLU A 17 27.86 -15.95 -20.15
C GLU A 17 26.58 -16.50 -19.53
N PHE A 18 25.42 -16.09 -20.03
CA PHE A 18 24.12 -16.61 -19.58
C PHE A 18 24.08 -18.14 -19.69
N ARG A 19 24.47 -18.69 -20.85
CA ARG A 19 24.50 -20.14 -21.09
C ARG A 19 25.40 -20.86 -20.08
N LYS A 20 26.61 -20.34 -19.82
CA LYS A 20 27.56 -20.94 -18.87
C LYS A 20 26.96 -20.96 -17.46
N LEU A 21 26.49 -19.80 -16.98
CA LEU A 21 25.90 -19.65 -15.65
C LEU A 21 24.65 -20.52 -15.47
N TYR A 22 23.76 -20.53 -16.46
CA TYR A 22 22.53 -21.32 -16.39
C TYR A 22 22.80 -22.83 -16.40
N ASN A 23 23.71 -23.29 -17.28
CA ASN A 23 24.10 -24.69 -17.33
C ASN A 23 24.75 -25.17 -16.03
N GLU A 24 25.60 -24.33 -15.43
CA GLU A 24 26.25 -24.61 -14.14
C GLU A 24 25.24 -24.63 -12.99
N LYS A 25 24.32 -23.66 -12.94
CA LYS A 25 23.35 -23.53 -11.84
C LYS A 25 22.29 -24.63 -11.83
N TYR A 26 21.75 -24.99 -12.99
CA TYR A 26 20.64 -25.95 -13.11
C TYR A 26 21.10 -27.33 -13.62
N ASN A 27 22.41 -27.55 -13.73
CA ASN A 27 23.02 -28.78 -14.25
C ASN A 27 22.43 -29.18 -15.62
N ARG A 28 22.36 -28.21 -16.54
CA ARG A 28 21.80 -28.35 -17.90
C ARG A 28 22.92 -28.28 -18.94
N ASN A 29 22.64 -28.79 -20.15
CA ASN A 29 23.62 -28.82 -21.24
C ASN A 29 23.09 -28.08 -22.48
N TYR A 30 22.69 -26.82 -22.32
CA TYR A 30 22.27 -26.00 -23.46
C TYR A 30 23.47 -25.57 -24.32
N THR A 31 23.31 -25.71 -25.64
CA THR A 31 24.26 -25.18 -26.63
C THR A 31 23.91 -23.74 -27.00
N SER A 32 24.88 -22.98 -27.53
CA SER A 32 24.63 -21.59 -27.95
C SER A 32 23.56 -21.50 -29.04
N ALA A 33 23.53 -22.48 -29.95
CA ALA A 33 22.48 -22.61 -30.97
C ALA A 33 21.09 -22.85 -30.34
N ALA A 34 21.01 -23.68 -29.29
CA ALA A 34 19.76 -23.94 -28.58
C ALA A 34 19.21 -22.68 -27.90
N ILE A 35 20.06 -21.93 -27.19
CA ILE A 35 19.68 -20.65 -26.57
C ILE A 35 19.23 -19.64 -27.62
N SER A 36 19.95 -19.54 -28.74
CA SER A 36 19.54 -18.66 -29.85
C SER A 36 18.17 -19.05 -30.42
N MET A 37 17.91 -20.34 -30.65
CA MET A 37 16.58 -20.78 -31.11
C MET A 37 15.48 -20.48 -30.10
N ILE A 38 15.76 -20.58 -28.79
CA ILE A 38 14.82 -20.22 -27.72
C ILE A 38 14.53 -18.73 -27.72
N GLU A 39 15.56 -17.89 -27.75
CA GLU A 39 15.43 -16.43 -27.77
C GLU A 39 14.66 -15.92 -28.99
N HIS A 40 14.79 -16.60 -30.14
CA HIS A 40 14.04 -16.27 -31.37
C HIS A 40 12.67 -16.95 -31.44
N GLY A 41 12.25 -17.70 -30.41
CA GLY A 41 10.97 -18.41 -30.38
C GLY A 41 10.86 -19.57 -31.39
N LYS A 42 11.97 -19.97 -32.01
CA LYS A 42 12.02 -21.12 -32.94
C LYS A 42 11.95 -22.46 -32.21
N ARG A 43 12.32 -22.47 -30.92
CA ARG A 43 12.25 -23.64 -30.04
C ARG A 43 11.71 -23.22 -28.68
N MET A 44 10.70 -23.94 -28.19
CA MET A 44 10.24 -23.75 -26.81
C MET A 44 11.09 -24.61 -25.87
N PRO A 45 11.54 -24.09 -24.71
CA PRO A 45 12.10 -24.92 -23.65
C PRO A 45 11.07 -25.93 -23.13
N GLU A 46 11.56 -27.01 -22.53
CA GLU A 46 10.71 -27.92 -21.77
C GLU A 46 10.16 -27.23 -20.52
N LEU A 47 9.03 -27.71 -19.98
CA LEU A 47 8.36 -27.09 -18.83
C LEU A 47 9.30 -26.90 -17.63
N GLY A 48 10.12 -27.90 -17.31
CA GLY A 48 11.09 -27.79 -16.22
C GLY A 48 12.13 -26.71 -16.47
N ALA A 49 12.66 -26.63 -17.70
CA ALA A 49 13.60 -25.57 -18.05
C ALA A 49 12.94 -24.19 -18.00
N LEU A 50 11.65 -24.10 -18.37
CA LEU A 50 10.88 -22.87 -18.32
C LEU A 50 10.71 -22.35 -16.88
N MET A 51 10.47 -23.26 -15.92
CA MET A 51 10.49 -22.93 -14.49
C MET A 51 11.89 -22.46 -14.05
N ASP A 52 12.94 -23.18 -14.45
CA ASP A 52 14.32 -22.80 -14.15
C ASP A 52 14.66 -21.38 -14.70
N PHE A 53 14.18 -21.03 -15.90
CA PHE A 53 14.35 -19.69 -16.46
C PHE A 53 13.60 -18.63 -15.65
N ALA A 54 12.35 -18.91 -15.25
CA ALA A 54 11.56 -18.00 -14.42
C ALA A 54 12.26 -17.74 -13.07
N ASP A 55 12.75 -18.79 -12.42
CA ASP A 55 13.49 -18.72 -11.17
C ASP A 55 14.86 -18.04 -11.32
N PHE A 56 15.53 -18.23 -12.46
CA PHE A 56 16.82 -17.59 -12.72
C PHE A 56 16.69 -16.07 -12.80
N TYR A 57 15.65 -15.59 -13.48
CA TYR A 57 15.40 -14.16 -13.65
C TYR A 57 14.51 -13.55 -12.55
N GLY A 58 13.98 -14.36 -11.63
CA GLY A 58 13.09 -13.91 -10.57
C GLY A 58 11.76 -13.35 -11.08
N VAL A 59 11.24 -13.89 -12.19
CA VAL A 59 10.00 -13.43 -12.83
C VAL A 59 8.95 -14.54 -12.85
N SER A 60 7.67 -14.19 -13.00
CA SER A 60 6.61 -15.18 -13.18
C SER A 60 6.69 -15.85 -14.56
N LEU A 61 6.19 -17.08 -14.65
CA LEU A 61 6.10 -17.83 -15.91
C LEU A 61 5.26 -17.08 -16.96
N ASP A 62 4.19 -16.44 -16.52
CA ASP A 62 3.31 -15.65 -17.40
C ASP A 62 4.02 -14.41 -17.96
N TYR A 63 4.91 -13.78 -17.18
CA TYR A 63 5.76 -12.68 -17.66
C TYR A 63 6.77 -13.18 -18.69
N LEU A 64 7.42 -14.32 -18.43
CA LEU A 64 8.41 -14.93 -19.31
C LEU A 64 7.82 -15.29 -20.69
N LEU A 65 6.62 -15.87 -20.68
CA LEU A 65 5.87 -16.24 -21.90
C LEU A 65 5.21 -15.04 -22.59
N GLY A 66 5.25 -13.86 -21.98
CA GLY A 66 4.67 -12.64 -22.54
C GLY A 66 3.14 -12.63 -22.53
N ARG A 67 2.50 -13.38 -21.61
CA ARG A 67 1.04 -13.29 -21.36
C ARG A 67 0.69 -11.99 -20.65
N THR A 68 1.56 -11.52 -19.75
CA THR A 68 1.47 -10.19 -19.15
C THR A 68 2.17 -9.19 -20.07
N GLY A 69 1.48 -8.85 -21.16
CA GLY A 69 1.78 -7.67 -21.97
C GLY A 69 1.62 -6.46 -21.07
N GLU A 70 2.73 -5.78 -20.76
CA GLU A 70 2.79 -4.68 -19.79
C GLU A 70 2.61 -5.19 -18.34
N LEU A 71 3.33 -4.56 -17.40
CA LEU A 71 2.93 -4.67 -15.99
C LEU A 71 1.46 -4.26 -15.98
N ASP A 72 0.58 -5.05 -15.36
CA ASP A 72 -0.83 -4.72 -15.22
C ASP A 72 -0.92 -3.43 -14.39
N ASN A 73 -0.70 -2.28 -15.04
CA ASN A 73 -0.82 -0.95 -14.44
C ASN A 73 -2.26 -0.74 -13.97
N GLY A 74 -3.22 -1.54 -14.46
CA GLY A 74 -4.59 -1.63 -13.95
C GLY A 74 -4.67 -2.09 -12.49
N GLN A 75 -3.81 -3.02 -12.05
CA GLN A 75 -3.79 -3.47 -10.65
C GLN A 75 -3.19 -2.40 -9.74
N ILE A 76 -2.09 -1.76 -10.15
CA ILE A 76 -1.46 -0.69 -9.36
C ILE A 76 -2.36 0.54 -9.29
N SER A 77 -2.99 0.93 -10.40
CA SER A 77 -3.92 2.07 -10.43
C SER A 77 -5.19 1.81 -9.61
N SER A 78 -5.78 0.61 -9.67
CA SER A 78 -6.90 0.27 -8.80
C SER A 78 -6.51 0.25 -7.32
N GLN A 79 -5.33 -0.29 -6.99
CA GLN A 79 -4.81 -0.24 -5.61
C GLN A 79 -4.56 1.20 -5.13
N LEU A 80 -3.96 2.05 -5.96
CA LEU A 80 -3.73 3.46 -5.64
C LEU A 80 -5.04 4.22 -5.44
N ASN A 81 -6.04 3.99 -6.30
CA ASN A 81 -7.37 4.61 -6.15
C ASN A 81 -8.05 4.18 -4.84
N CYS A 82 -8.00 2.89 -4.50
CA CYS A 82 -8.54 2.42 -3.21
C CYS A 82 -7.80 3.05 -2.01
N ILE A 83 -6.50 3.31 -2.11
CA ILE A 83 -5.75 3.97 -1.03
C ILE A 83 -6.17 5.44 -0.91
N VAL A 84 -6.32 6.15 -2.02
CA VAL A 84 -6.77 7.56 -2.03
C VAL A 84 -8.16 7.69 -1.41
N GLU A 85 -9.13 6.88 -1.85
CA GLU A 85 -10.49 6.89 -1.30
C GLU A 85 -10.51 6.61 0.21
N ASN A 86 -9.69 5.67 0.69
CA ASN A 86 -9.59 5.37 2.12
C ASN A 86 -8.96 6.52 2.93
N LEU A 87 -7.97 7.22 2.37
CA LEU A 87 -7.35 8.38 3.01
C LEU A 87 -8.32 9.55 3.13
N ASP A 88 -9.09 9.83 2.07
CA ASP A 88 -10.10 10.90 2.06
C ASP A 88 -11.18 10.63 3.12
N ASN A 89 -11.69 9.39 3.17
CA ASN A 89 -12.66 8.95 4.18
C ASN A 89 -12.11 9.09 5.61
N HIS A 90 -10.84 8.74 5.84
CA HIS A 90 -10.22 8.89 7.15
C HIS A 90 -10.02 10.35 7.55
N GLN A 91 -9.68 11.22 6.59
CA GLN A 91 -9.52 12.65 6.84
C GLN A 91 -10.84 13.30 7.26
N GLU A 92 -11.95 12.92 6.62
CA GLU A 92 -13.28 13.39 7.00
C GLU A 92 -13.70 12.92 8.39
N SER A 93 -13.43 11.65 8.73
CA SER A 93 -13.67 11.11 10.08
C SER A 93 -12.88 11.84 11.17
N VAL A 94 -11.61 12.17 10.89
CA VAL A 94 -10.74 12.92 11.81
C VAL A 94 -11.24 14.35 12.02
N ASN A 95 -11.64 15.04 10.95
CA ASN A 95 -12.16 16.41 11.04
C ASN A 95 -13.43 16.45 11.89
N ASN A 96 -14.38 15.54 11.66
CA ASN A 96 -15.61 15.43 12.45
C ASN A 96 -15.31 15.16 13.94
N ALA A 97 -14.31 14.33 14.24
CA ALA A 97 -13.91 14.07 15.63
C ALA A 97 -13.29 15.30 16.31
N ILE A 98 -12.52 16.11 15.56
CA ILE A 98 -11.92 17.36 16.06
C ILE A 98 -13.00 18.39 16.38
N GLU A 99 -13.96 18.58 15.48
CA GLU A 99 -15.09 19.50 15.66
C GLU A 99 -15.93 19.10 16.88
N ASN A 100 -16.35 17.84 16.97
CA ASN A 100 -17.10 17.33 18.11
C ASN A 100 -16.36 17.51 19.44
N ARG A 101 -15.04 17.33 19.44
CA ARG A 101 -14.21 17.53 20.64
C ARG A 101 -14.15 18.99 21.05
N ALA A 102 -14.08 19.91 20.10
CA ALA A 102 -14.07 21.35 20.36
C ALA A 102 -15.42 21.79 20.95
N GLU A 103 -16.52 21.37 20.34
CA GLU A 103 -17.89 21.66 20.81
C GLU A 103 -18.13 21.10 22.23
N LEU A 104 -17.73 19.85 22.49
CA LEU A 104 -17.86 19.24 23.82
C LEU A 104 -17.10 20.03 24.90
N LYS A 105 -15.90 20.54 24.56
CA LYS A 105 -15.09 21.35 25.48
C LYS A 105 -15.75 22.69 25.79
N GLU A 106 -16.38 23.30 24.80
CA GLU A 106 -17.14 24.54 24.99
C GLU A 106 -18.39 24.33 25.85
N ASN A 107 -19.15 23.26 25.57
CA ASN A 107 -20.31 22.87 26.37
C ASN A 107 -19.95 22.63 27.85
N LEU A 108 -18.84 21.94 28.12
CA LEU A 108 -18.34 21.75 29.49
C LEU A 108 -17.97 23.08 30.17
N ARG A 109 -17.35 24.00 29.42
CA ARG A 109 -16.99 25.33 29.94
C ARG A 109 -18.25 26.13 30.31
N MET A 110 -19.26 26.12 29.45
CA MET A 110 -20.55 26.79 29.72
C MET A 110 -21.23 26.20 30.95
N LEU A 111 -21.32 24.87 31.04
CA LEU A 111 -21.93 24.19 32.19
C LEU A 111 -21.22 24.54 33.50
N LYS A 112 -19.88 24.57 33.50
CA LYS A 112 -19.10 24.96 34.67
C LYS A 112 -19.44 26.39 35.13
N CYS A 113 -19.53 27.33 34.20
CA CYS A 113 -19.87 28.72 34.50
C CYS A 113 -21.28 28.84 35.13
N LEU A 114 -22.27 28.14 34.59
CA LEU A 114 -23.64 28.14 35.12
C LEU A 114 -23.70 27.57 36.55
N LEU A 115 -22.96 26.50 36.83
CA LEU A 115 -22.88 25.91 38.16
C LEU A 115 -22.19 26.84 39.17
N GLU A 116 -21.15 27.55 38.75
CA GLU A 116 -20.49 28.55 39.59
C GLU A 116 -21.43 29.71 39.92
N GLN A 117 -22.19 30.19 38.92
CA GLN A 117 -23.18 31.25 39.11
C GLN A 117 -24.30 30.80 40.05
N SER A 118 -24.87 29.60 39.87
CA SER A 118 -25.91 29.10 40.76
C SER A 118 -25.43 28.94 42.19
N ALA A 119 -24.20 28.47 42.40
CA ALA A 119 -23.59 28.40 43.73
C ALA A 119 -23.38 29.78 44.37
N VAL A 120 -22.99 30.79 43.57
CA VAL A 120 -22.90 32.19 44.06
C VAL A 120 -24.27 32.73 44.43
N LEU A 121 -25.30 32.49 43.61
CA LEU A 121 -26.67 32.94 43.87
C LEU A 121 -27.23 32.30 45.15
N ALA A 122 -27.08 30.98 45.32
CA ALA A 122 -27.48 30.28 46.55
C ALA A 122 -26.85 30.89 47.80
N ARG A 123 -25.53 31.14 47.78
CA ARG A 123 -24.83 31.81 48.89
C ARG A 123 -25.29 33.25 49.13
N ARG A 124 -25.82 33.95 48.12
CA ARG A 124 -26.39 35.30 48.29
C ARG A 124 -27.77 35.23 48.92
N MET A 125 -28.62 34.30 48.48
CA MET A 125 -29.94 34.08 49.07
C MET A 125 -29.84 33.74 50.56
N GLU A 126 -28.92 32.85 50.95
CA GLU A 126 -28.66 32.54 52.37
C GLU A 126 -28.26 33.77 53.21
N LYS A 127 -27.57 34.74 52.61
CA LYS A 127 -27.18 35.99 53.29
C LYS A 127 -28.32 37.00 53.38
N GLU A 128 -29.17 37.08 52.35
CA GLU A 128 -30.35 37.97 52.33
C GLU A 128 -31.44 37.49 53.31
N ASP A 129 -31.70 36.17 53.38
CA ASP A 129 -32.63 35.59 54.36
C ASP A 129 -32.21 35.91 55.81
N ASN A 130 -30.90 35.94 56.09
CA ASN A 130 -30.37 36.32 57.41
C ASN A 130 -30.42 37.84 57.69
N SER A 131 -30.64 38.68 56.67
CA SER A 131 -30.72 40.14 56.78
C SER A 131 -32.13 40.65 57.05
N TRP A 132 -33.18 39.89 56.68
CA TRP A 132 -34.58 40.30 56.89
C TRP A 132 -35.07 40.11 58.34
N TYR A 133 -34.41 39.28 59.16
CA TYR A 133 -34.72 39.07 60.58
C TYR A 133 -34.04 40.09 61.54
N ARG A 134 -33.61 41.24 61.02
CA ARG A 134 -32.90 42.30 61.77
C ARG A 134 -33.67 43.63 61.75
N PHE A 135 -34.97 43.61 62.05
CA PHE A 135 -35.73 44.82 62.42
C PHE A 135 -36.76 44.49 63.49
#